data_AF-G2G5Z3-F1
#
_entry.id   AF-G2G5Z3-F1
#
_cell.length_a   1.000
_cell.length_b   1.000
_cell.length_c   1.000
_cell.angle_alpha   90.00
_cell.angle_beta   90.00
_cell.angle_gamma   90.00
#
_symmetry.space_group_name_H-M   'P 1'
#
loop_
_entity.id
_entity.type
_entity.pdbx_description
1 polymer ?
#
loop_
_entity_poly.entity_id
_entity_poly.type
_entity_poly.pdbx_seq_one_letter_code
_entity_poly.pdbx_strand_id
1 'polypeptide(L)'
;MTVAKNGRTLRTLKVSAGKKDFETWNGTMVVLSKVPTIRMNSATVGIFGPEAYDLGAVKWDVQLTPSGTYAHAAPWNEGKFGRVNGSHGCIGMSTSDAKWFYDQVHLGDPVTVVNSVDTVAVNNGYGDWNVDWETWKKGSALD
;
A
#
# COMPACT_ATOMS: atom_id res chain seq x y z
N MET A 1 -1.54 7.34 8.41
CA MET A 1 -2.59 7.15 7.40
C MET A 1 -3.90 7.69 7.97
N THR A 2 -4.58 8.58 7.25
CA THR A 2 -5.90 9.07 7.63
C THR A 2 -6.94 8.37 6.76
N VAL A 3 -7.93 7.75 7.39
CA VAL A 3 -9.02 7.05 6.70
C VAL A 3 -10.28 7.88 6.83
N ALA A 4 -10.88 8.24 5.69
CA ALA A 4 -12.07 9.06 5.61
C ALA A 4 -13.15 8.38 4.76
N LYS A 5 -14.41 8.64 5.08
CA LYS A 5 -15.58 8.18 4.32
C LYS A 5 -16.50 9.36 4.07
N ASN A 6 -16.87 9.59 2.81
CA ASN A 6 -17.70 10.72 2.39
C ASN A 6 -17.17 12.07 2.90
N GLY A 7 -15.86 12.29 2.78
CA GLY A 7 -15.18 13.52 3.22
C GLY A 7 -15.02 13.67 4.74
N ARG A 8 -15.49 12.71 5.55
CA ARG A 8 -15.37 12.75 7.02
C ARG A 8 -14.29 11.78 7.48
N THR A 9 -13.33 12.28 8.25
CA THR A 9 -12.30 11.45 8.89
C THR A 9 -12.94 10.48 9.87
N LEU A 10 -12.69 9.19 9.69
CA LEU A 10 -13.09 8.13 10.60
C LEU A 10 -11.99 7.85 11.63
N ARG A 11 -10.74 7.75 11.18
CA ARG A 11 -9.60 7.41 12.04
C ARG A 11 -8.27 7.82 11.43
N THR A 12 -7.30 8.12 12.29
CA THR A 12 -5.90 8.24 11.93
C THR A 12 -5.12 7.05 12.49
N LEU A 13 -4.50 6.28 11.60
CA LEU A 13 -3.69 5.10 11.91
C LEU A 13 -2.21 5.45 11.87
N LYS A 14 -1.45 5.01 12.87
CA LYS A 14 0.01 5.07 12.84
C LYS A 14 0.52 3.92 11.98
N VAL A 15 1.41 4.22 11.04
CA VAL A 15 1.93 3.24 10.05
C VAL A 15 3.45 3.28 10.00
N SER A 16 4.06 2.21 9.51
CA SER A 16 5.47 2.16 9.11
C SER A 16 5.53 1.78 7.63
N ALA A 17 6.04 2.67 6.79
CA ALA A 17 6.12 2.48 5.34
C ALA A 17 7.49 1.94 4.92
N GLY A 18 7.73 1.94 3.60
CA GLY A 18 8.97 1.52 2.98
C GLY A 18 10.20 2.29 3.46
N LYS A 19 11.24 1.57 3.89
CA LYS A 19 12.53 2.15 4.29
C LYS A 19 13.27 2.71 3.07
N LYS A 20 14.40 3.37 3.31
CA LYS A 20 15.30 3.82 2.25
C LYS A 20 15.65 2.66 1.30
N ASP A 21 15.63 2.94 0.00
CA ASP A 21 15.84 1.99 -1.12
C ASP A 21 14.70 0.98 -1.35
N PHE A 22 13.64 1.05 -0.55
CA PHE A 22 12.41 0.27 -0.69
C PHE A 22 11.18 1.13 -0.36
N GLU A 23 11.22 2.39 -0.76
CA GLU A 23 10.18 3.37 -0.44
C GLU A 23 8.82 2.92 -0.99
N THR A 24 7.76 3.11 -0.20
CA THR A 24 6.40 2.87 -0.69
C THR A 24 6.10 3.84 -1.83
N TRP A 25 5.48 3.39 -2.93
CA TRP A 25 5.15 4.27 -4.05
C TRP A 25 4.36 5.51 -3.60
N ASN A 26 4.76 6.67 -4.12
CA ASN A 26 3.99 7.89 -4.10
C ASN A 26 2.79 7.79 -5.05
N GLY A 27 1.77 8.61 -4.83
CA GLY A 27 0.58 8.68 -5.68
C GLY A 27 -0.61 7.87 -5.16
N THR A 28 -1.64 7.81 -5.98
CA THR A 28 -2.89 7.10 -5.71
C THR A 28 -2.79 5.66 -6.22
N MET A 29 -2.85 4.72 -5.28
CA MET A 29 -3.09 3.31 -5.55
C MET A 29 -4.55 3.00 -5.27
N VAL A 30 -5.06 1.89 -5.79
CA VAL A 30 -6.44 1.46 -5.61
C VAL A 30 -6.45 0.07 -5.01
N VAL A 31 -7.34 -0.19 -4.04
CA VAL A 31 -7.48 -1.51 -3.43
C VAL A 31 -7.87 -2.54 -4.50
N LEU A 32 -6.98 -3.50 -4.75
CA LEU A 32 -7.13 -4.54 -5.78
C LEU A 32 -7.77 -5.80 -5.22
N SER A 33 -7.34 -6.20 -4.02
CA SER A 33 -7.80 -7.40 -3.34
C SER A 33 -7.54 -7.30 -1.84
N LYS A 34 -8.16 -8.18 -1.06
CA LYS A 34 -7.90 -8.27 0.38
C LYS A 34 -8.11 -9.70 0.88
N VAL A 35 -7.21 -10.21 1.70
CA VAL A 35 -7.30 -11.55 2.30
C VAL A 35 -6.99 -11.50 3.80
N PRO A 36 -7.67 -12.31 4.64
CA PRO A 36 -7.48 -12.24 6.09
C PRO A 36 -6.09 -12.73 6.53
N THR A 37 -5.49 -13.67 5.80
CA THR A 37 -4.14 -14.18 6.04
C THR A 37 -3.48 -14.55 4.72
N ILE A 38 -2.19 -14.23 4.54
CA ILE A 38 -1.37 -14.61 3.39
C ILE A 38 0.07 -14.93 3.81
N ARG A 39 0.75 -15.79 3.05
CA ARG A 39 2.21 -15.92 3.12
C ARG A 39 2.83 -14.89 2.19
N MET A 40 3.65 -13.99 2.73
CA MET A 40 4.37 -13.00 1.92
C MET A 40 5.80 -13.48 1.69
N ASN A 41 6.14 -13.74 0.43
CA ASN A 41 7.48 -14.14 0.03
C ASN A 41 8.06 -13.10 -0.92
N SER A 42 9.18 -12.49 -0.53
CA SER A 42 9.83 -11.39 -1.23
C SER A 42 10.30 -11.75 -2.65
N ALA A 43 10.58 -13.04 -2.91
CA ALA A 43 10.96 -13.51 -4.24
C ALA A 43 9.85 -13.33 -5.28
N THR A 44 8.58 -13.34 -4.86
CA THR A 44 7.43 -13.11 -5.75
C THR A 44 7.37 -11.70 -6.32
N VAL A 45 8.10 -10.76 -5.69
CA VAL A 45 8.20 -9.35 -6.08
C VAL A 45 9.64 -8.95 -6.41
N GLY A 46 10.53 -9.92 -6.63
CA GLY A 46 11.89 -9.69 -7.10
C GLY A 46 12.89 -9.21 -6.05
N ILE A 47 12.61 -9.36 -4.75
CA ILE A 47 13.52 -8.99 -3.66
C ILE A 47 14.26 -10.25 -3.18
N PHE A 48 15.59 -10.22 -3.29
CA PHE A 48 16.48 -11.34 -2.99
C PHE A 48 17.65 -10.92 -2.08
N GLY A 49 18.47 -11.89 -1.67
CA GLY A 49 19.70 -11.64 -0.93
C GLY A 49 19.46 -11.19 0.52
N PRO A 50 20.27 -10.28 1.08
CA PRO A 50 20.17 -9.85 2.49
C PRO A 50 18.83 -9.21 2.87
N GLU A 51 18.08 -8.72 1.89
CA GLU A 51 16.78 -8.06 2.06
C GLU A 51 15.59 -9.02 1.86
N ALA A 52 15.86 -10.29 1.57
CA ALA A 52 14.81 -11.28 1.36
C ALA A 52 14.01 -11.57 2.64
N TYR A 53 12.72 -11.85 2.48
CA TYR A 53 11.84 -12.24 3.57
C TYR A 53 10.84 -13.32 3.13
N ASP A 54 10.44 -14.14 4.10
CA ASP A 54 9.39 -15.14 3.94
C ASP A 54 8.54 -15.20 5.21
N LEU A 55 7.41 -14.49 5.17
CA LEU A 55 6.50 -14.32 6.30
C LEU A 55 5.32 -15.27 6.13
N GLY A 56 5.29 -16.34 6.92
CA GLY A 56 4.35 -17.45 6.75
C GLY A 56 2.86 -17.10 6.93
N ALA A 57 2.53 -16.10 7.75
CA ALA A 57 1.15 -15.75 8.08
C ALA A 57 0.99 -14.26 8.43
N VAL A 58 0.98 -13.41 7.40
CA VAL A 58 0.67 -11.98 7.52
C VAL A 58 -0.84 -11.81 7.51
N LYS A 59 -1.39 -11.04 8.47
CA LYS A 59 -2.83 -10.88 8.65
C LYS A 59 -3.36 -9.55 8.09
N TRP A 60 -4.65 -9.56 7.75
CA TRP A 60 -5.42 -8.38 7.33
C TRP A 60 -4.80 -7.68 6.13
N ASP A 61 -4.49 -8.48 5.12
CA ASP A 61 -3.76 -8.05 3.95
C ASP A 61 -4.69 -7.35 2.95
N VAL A 62 -4.27 -6.18 2.49
CA VAL A 62 -4.95 -5.36 1.48
C VAL A 62 -3.95 -5.03 0.39
N GLN A 63 -4.14 -5.57 -0.81
CA GLN A 63 -3.28 -5.37 -1.96
C GLN A 63 -3.57 -4.03 -2.64
N LEU A 64 -2.52 -3.23 -2.87
CA LEU A 64 -2.61 -1.92 -3.52
C LEU A 64 -1.94 -1.87 -4.88
N THR A 65 -0.90 -2.69 -5.09
CA THR A 65 -0.23 -2.82 -6.40
C THR A 65 0.11 -4.28 -6.73
N PRO A 66 0.16 -4.66 -8.02
CA PRO A 66 0.74 -5.93 -8.45
C PRO A 66 2.23 -6.05 -8.12
N SER A 67 2.98 -4.94 -8.11
CA SER A 67 4.41 -4.94 -7.79
C SER A 67 4.75 -5.16 -6.31
N GLY A 68 3.76 -5.31 -5.43
CA GLY A 68 3.98 -5.78 -4.07
C GLY A 68 3.75 -4.78 -2.95
N THR A 69 3.02 -3.68 -3.18
CA THR A 69 2.60 -2.79 -2.10
C THR A 69 1.31 -3.30 -1.48
N TYR A 70 1.39 -3.68 -0.21
CA TYR A 70 0.26 -4.13 0.61
C TYR A 70 0.13 -3.28 1.88
N ALA A 71 -1.08 -3.10 2.38
CA ALA A 71 -1.35 -2.61 3.73
C ALA A 71 -1.77 -3.78 4.63
N HIS A 72 -1.06 -4.01 5.73
CA HIS A 72 -1.27 -5.23 6.52
C HIS A 72 -0.81 -5.11 7.99
N ALA A 73 -1.12 -6.14 8.79
CA ALA A 73 -0.61 -6.26 10.15
C ALA A 73 0.90 -6.57 10.15
N ALA A 74 1.67 -5.79 10.90
CA ALA A 74 3.11 -5.94 11.03
C ALA A 74 3.55 -5.86 12.50
N PRO A 75 3.11 -6.76 13.39
CA PRO A 75 3.41 -6.69 14.83
C PRO A 75 4.91 -6.65 15.14
N TRP A 76 5.76 -7.20 14.26
CA TRP A 76 7.23 -7.11 14.36
C TRP A 76 7.80 -5.68 14.22
N ASN A 77 6.99 -4.72 13.77
CA ASN A 77 7.35 -3.30 13.67
C ASN A 77 6.74 -2.45 14.81
N GLU A 78 6.31 -3.09 15.90
CA GLU A 78 5.89 -2.36 17.10
C GLU A 78 6.97 -1.35 17.56
N GLY A 79 6.52 -0.18 17.99
CA GLY A 79 7.41 0.95 18.31
C GLY A 79 7.87 1.78 17.11
N LYS A 80 7.81 1.26 15.87
CA LYS A 80 8.17 2.03 14.65
C LYS A 80 7.01 2.82 14.07
N PHE A 81 5.76 2.40 14.31
CA PHE A 81 4.58 3.03 13.71
C PHE A 81 4.48 4.53 14.02
N GLY A 82 4.42 5.36 12.97
CA GLY A 82 4.38 6.82 13.03
C GLY A 82 5.72 7.47 13.41
N ARG A 83 6.82 6.71 13.40
CA ARG A 83 8.16 7.21 13.76
C ARG A 83 9.22 6.86 12.71
N VAL A 84 9.23 5.62 12.25
CA VAL A 84 10.27 5.08 11.37
C VAL A 84 9.66 4.20 10.29
N ASN A 85 10.13 4.36 9.06
CA ASN A 85 9.83 3.45 7.96
C ASN A 85 10.78 2.26 7.99
N GLY A 86 10.23 1.05 7.93
CA GLY A 86 10.97 -0.18 8.17
C GLY A 86 10.52 -1.38 7.35
N SER A 87 9.64 -1.20 6.38
CA SER A 87 9.19 -2.26 5.47
C SER A 87 9.95 -2.22 4.14
N HIS A 88 9.67 -3.19 3.27
CA HIS A 88 10.12 -3.23 1.88
C HIS A 88 9.08 -2.68 0.90
N GLY A 89 8.37 -1.62 1.29
CA GLY A 89 7.36 -0.95 0.47
C GLY A 89 5.92 -1.16 0.95
N CYS A 90 5.65 -2.19 1.76
CA CYS A 90 4.34 -2.35 2.40
C CYS A 90 4.04 -1.24 3.43
N ILE A 91 2.76 -1.01 3.70
CA ILE A 91 2.28 -0.11 4.74
C ILE A 91 1.89 -0.93 5.97
N GLY A 92 2.83 -1.07 6.91
CA GLY A 92 2.65 -1.87 8.12
C GLY A 92 1.90 -1.13 9.21
N MET A 93 1.02 -1.85 9.92
CA MET A 93 0.19 -1.34 11.03
C MET A 93 0.23 -2.28 12.23
N SER A 94 -0.23 -1.80 13.39
CA SER A 94 -0.58 -2.69 14.50
C SER A 94 -1.65 -3.69 14.05
N THR A 95 -1.72 -4.87 14.66
CA THR A 95 -2.69 -5.90 14.25
C THR A 95 -4.14 -5.43 14.37
N SER A 96 -4.45 -4.62 15.39
CA SER A 96 -5.80 -4.06 15.58
C SER A 96 -6.12 -2.95 14.58
N ASP A 97 -5.16 -2.08 14.27
CA ASP A 97 -5.33 -1.04 13.23
C ASP A 97 -5.47 -1.67 11.85
N ALA A 98 -4.67 -2.68 11.53
CA ALA A 98 -4.74 -3.41 10.27
C ALA A 98 -6.10 -4.12 10.11
N LYS A 99 -6.59 -4.77 11.17
CA LYS A 99 -7.92 -5.38 11.16
C LYS A 99 -9.00 -4.34 10.90
N TRP A 100 -8.94 -3.23 11.63
CA TRP A 100 -9.92 -2.15 11.46
C TRP A 100 -9.89 -1.58 10.04
N PHE A 101 -8.69 -1.31 9.51
CA PHE A 101 -8.50 -0.83 8.13
C PHE A 101 -9.07 -1.83 7.12
N TYR A 102 -8.71 -3.10 7.24
CA TYR A 102 -9.23 -4.19 6.42
C TYR A 102 -10.76 -4.20 6.43
N ASP A 103 -11.41 -4.08 7.59
CA ASP A 103 -12.87 -4.09 7.70
C ASP A 103 -13.52 -2.82 7.10
N GLN A 104 -12.81 -1.69 7.00
CA GLN A 104 -13.35 -0.45 6.45
C GLN A 104 -13.25 -0.36 4.92
N VAL A 105 -12.17 -0.88 4.33
CA VAL A 105 -11.89 -0.71 2.89
C VAL A 105 -12.50 -1.80 2.03
N HIS A 106 -12.88 -1.40 0.82
CA HIS A 106 -13.43 -2.23 -0.24
C HIS A 106 -12.56 -2.17 -1.49
N LEU A 107 -12.71 -3.15 -2.38
CA LEU A 107 -12.09 -3.11 -3.71
C LEU A 107 -12.55 -1.84 -4.43
N GLY A 108 -11.60 -1.14 -5.05
CA GLY A 108 -11.85 0.14 -5.71
C GLY A 108 -11.63 1.39 -4.83
N ASP A 109 -11.51 1.26 -3.50
CA ASP A 109 -11.21 2.41 -2.65
C ASP A 109 -9.77 2.93 -2.93
N PRO A 110 -9.57 4.26 -3.03
CA PRO A 110 -8.25 4.83 -3.27
C PRO A 110 -7.42 4.93 -1.99
N VAL A 111 -6.12 4.69 -2.11
CA VAL A 111 -5.10 4.93 -1.08
C VAL A 111 -4.01 5.81 -1.67
N THR A 112 -3.98 7.08 -1.25
CA THR A 112 -2.98 8.04 -1.71
C THR A 112 -1.83 8.14 -0.73
N VAL A 113 -0.61 7.92 -1.22
CA VAL A 113 0.65 8.17 -0.53
C VAL A 113 1.25 9.45 -1.07
N VAL A 114 1.74 10.30 -0.17
CA VAL A 114 2.38 11.57 -0.50
C VAL A 114 3.75 11.65 0.16
N ASN A 115 4.63 12.47 -0.41
CA ASN A 115 5.99 12.72 0.08
C ASN A 115 6.86 11.45 0.12
N SER A 116 6.69 10.56 -0.86
CA SER A 116 7.62 9.46 -1.14
C SER A 116 8.47 9.77 -2.38
N VAL A 117 9.35 8.85 -2.77
CA VAL A 117 10.35 9.07 -3.84
C VAL A 117 9.74 8.86 -5.22
N ASP A 118 9.44 7.62 -5.58
CA ASP A 118 8.93 7.28 -6.91
C ASP A 118 7.40 7.20 -6.93
N THR A 119 6.78 7.62 -8.03
CA THR A 119 5.32 7.54 -8.20
C THR A 119 4.92 6.20 -8.82
N VAL A 120 3.81 5.63 -8.35
CA VAL A 120 3.26 4.38 -8.88
C VAL A 120 3.05 4.49 -10.40
N ALA A 121 3.61 3.55 -11.15
CA ALA A 121 3.51 3.53 -12.61
C ALA A 121 2.09 3.18 -13.09
N VAL A 122 1.71 3.69 -14.27
CA VAL A 122 0.37 3.48 -14.87
C VAL A 122 0.00 2.01 -14.97
N ASN A 123 0.94 1.15 -15.34
CA ASN A 123 0.74 -0.29 -15.49
C ASN A 123 0.83 -1.09 -14.18
N ASN A 124 0.97 -0.42 -13.03
CA ASN A 124 1.13 -1.06 -11.73
C ASN A 124 -0.20 -1.09 -10.95
N GLY A 125 -1.19 -1.79 -11.49
CA GLY A 125 -2.57 -1.79 -10.98
C GLY A 125 -3.39 -0.71 -11.68
N TYR A 126 -4.21 0.03 -10.93
CA TYR A 126 -4.90 1.23 -11.45
C TYR A 126 -4.00 2.46 -11.31
N GLY A 127 -2.78 2.39 -11.83
CA GLY A 127 -1.82 3.50 -11.76
C GLY A 127 -2.26 4.71 -12.58
N ASP A 128 -3.23 4.53 -13.47
CA ASP A 128 -3.91 5.53 -14.28
C ASP A 128 -4.41 6.75 -13.49
N TRP A 129 -4.77 6.57 -12.21
CA TRP A 129 -5.18 7.65 -11.29
C TRP A 129 -4.10 8.71 -11.05
N ASN A 130 -2.88 8.46 -11.51
CA ASN A 130 -1.72 9.35 -11.38
C ASN A 130 -1.41 10.09 -12.68
N VAL A 131 -2.16 9.83 -13.76
CA VAL A 131 -2.08 10.56 -15.02
C VAL A 131 -3.00 11.77 -14.94
N ASP A 132 -2.50 12.94 -15.34
CA ASP A 132 -3.34 14.13 -15.40
C ASP A 132 -4.46 13.96 -16.45
N TRP A 133 -5.59 14.62 -16.23
CA TRP A 133 -6.79 14.46 -17.05
C TRP A 133 -6.56 14.79 -18.54
N GLU A 134 -5.72 15.79 -18.83
CA GLU A 134 -5.44 16.18 -20.21
C GLU A 134 -4.63 15.10 -20.94
N THR A 135 -3.64 14.51 -20.27
CA THR A 135 -2.88 13.37 -20.81
C THR A 135 -3.75 12.13 -20.94
N TRP A 136 -4.60 11.83 -19.94
CA TRP A 136 -5.51 10.68 -19.98
C TRP A 136 -6.45 10.72 -21.19
N LYS A 137 -7.10 11.87 -21.43
CA LYS A 137 -8.02 12.05 -22.55
C LYS A 137 -7.36 11.81 -23.92
N LYS A 138 -6.10 12.19 -24.10
CA LYS A 138 -5.37 11.97 -25.36
C LYS A 138 -5.18 10.49 -25.71
N GLY A 139 -5.28 9.60 -24.73
CA GLY A 139 -5.29 8.16 -24.97
C GLY A 139 -6.66 7.62 -25.40
N SER A 140 -7.71 8.44 -25.35
CA SER A 140 -9.06 8.06 -25.77
C SER A 140 -9.21 8.13 -27.29
N ALA A 141 -10.06 7.28 -27.85
CA ALA A 141 -10.30 7.22 -29.31
C ALA A 141 -11.11 8.41 -29.85
N LEU A 142 -11.47 9.37 -28.99
CA LEU A 142 -12.25 10.55 -29.33
C LEU A 142 -11.36 11.77 -29.05
N ASP A 143 -11.11 12.56 -30.09
CA ASP A 143 -10.32 13.79 -30.03
C ASP A 143 -10.95 14.86 -29.11
#